data_AF-A0A270BFD9-F1
#
_entry.id   AF-A0A270BFD9-F1
#
_cell.length_a   1.000
_cell.length_b   1.000
_cell.length_c   1.000
_cell.angle_alpha   90.00
_cell.angle_beta   90.00
_cell.angle_gamma   90.00
#
_symmetry.space_group_name_H-M   'P 1'
#
loop_
_entity.id
_entity.type
_entity.pdbx_description
1 polymer ?
#
loop_
_entity_poly.entity_id
_entity_poly.type
_entity_poly.pdbx_seq_one_letter_code
_entity_poly.pdbx_strand_id
1 'polypeptide(L)'
;MRRYTDAECLAMLNDAVADFMQPVAEMTPTIADNPKVLAAATSLAYNAGAANYRGSTVHRKFLAGDFKGGCLAIAAWNKSTVSSATARKLSAKGETCTRKANGAWLCTIKGLTNRRADEIKLCLGGLS
;
A
#
# COMPACT_ATOMS: atom_id res chain seq x y z
N MET A 1 -1.48 28.54 14.64
CA MET A 1 -1.51 27.55 13.55
C MET A 1 -2.18 28.17 12.34
N ARG A 2 -1.53 28.13 11.17
CA ARG A 2 -2.13 28.57 9.90
C ARG A 2 -3.17 27.54 9.45
N ARG A 3 -4.32 28.01 8.95
CA ARG A 3 -5.29 27.15 8.25
C ARG A 3 -5.04 27.28 6.75
N TYR A 4 -5.06 26.15 6.06
CA TYR A 4 -4.91 26.08 4.61
C TYR A 4 -6.27 25.91 3.95
N THR A 5 -6.41 26.48 2.76
CA THR A 5 -7.52 26.23 1.85
C THR A 5 -7.37 24.86 1.19
N ASP A 6 -8.47 24.33 0.64
CA ASP A 6 -8.42 23.06 -0.11
C ASP A 6 -7.44 23.13 -1.30
N ALA A 7 -7.35 24.28 -1.95
CA ALA A 7 -6.41 24.49 -3.06
C ALA A 7 -4.95 24.45 -2.60
N GLU A 8 -4.63 25.05 -1.44
CA GLU A 8 -3.29 24.96 -0.85
C GLU A 8 -2.98 23.52 -0.42
N CYS A 9 -3.94 22.82 0.22
CA CYS A 9 -3.79 21.41 0.57
C CYS A 9 -3.55 20.52 -0.66
N LEU A 10 -4.25 20.79 -1.77
CA LEU A 10 -4.08 20.05 -3.02
C LEU A 10 -2.73 20.34 -3.69
N ALA A 11 -2.28 21.60 -3.69
CA ALA A 11 -0.97 21.96 -4.21
C ALA A 11 0.14 21.24 -3.42
N MET A 12 0.06 21.27 -2.09
CA MET A 12 0.99 20.53 -1.22
C MET A 12 0.95 19.02 -1.46
N LEU A 13 -0.24 18.46 -1.72
CA LEU A 13 -0.38 17.05 -2.07
C LEU A 13 0.29 16.73 -3.40
N ASN A 14 0.07 17.56 -4.43
CA ASN A 14 0.64 17.33 -5.76
C ASN A 14 2.17 17.39 -5.74
N ASP A 15 2.74 18.37 -5.03
CA ASP A 15 4.20 18.48 -4.84
C ASP A 15 4.74 17.23 -4.12
N ALA A 16 4.10 16.85 -3.01
CA ALA A 16 4.55 15.69 -2.23
C ALA A 16 4.41 14.37 -3.00
N VAL A 17 3.39 14.22 -3.85
CA VAL A 17 3.17 12.99 -4.64
C VAL A 17 4.33 12.72 -5.59
N ALA A 18 4.91 13.75 -6.21
CA ALA A 18 6.08 13.61 -7.08
C ALA A 18 7.27 13.01 -6.31
N ASP A 19 7.55 13.54 -5.11
CA ASP A 19 8.62 13.07 -4.24
C ASP A 19 8.45 11.60 -3.80
N PHE A 20 7.20 11.12 -3.69
CA PHE A 20 6.92 9.72 -3.38
C PHE A 20 6.97 8.80 -4.61
N MET A 21 6.52 9.29 -5.77
CA MET A 21 6.48 8.50 -7.00
C MET A 21 7.88 8.24 -7.56
N GLN A 22 8.76 9.25 -7.54
CA GLN A 22 10.08 9.14 -8.17
C GLN A 22 10.92 7.97 -7.61
N PRO A 23 11.10 7.79 -6.29
CA PRO A 23 11.84 6.64 -5.76
C PRO A 23 11.22 5.28 -6.15
N VAL A 24 9.90 5.22 -6.32
CA VAL A 24 9.18 4.00 -6.72
C VAL A 24 9.38 3.68 -8.20
N ALA A 25 9.42 4.72 -9.04
CA ALA A 25 9.77 4.60 -10.45
C ALA A 25 11.23 4.14 -10.63
N GLU A 26 12.17 4.76 -9.91
CA GLU A 26 13.59 4.40 -9.95
C GLU A 26 13.84 2.96 -9.47
N MET A 27 13.14 2.53 -8.41
CA MET A 27 13.30 1.16 -7.90
C MET A 27 12.53 0.11 -8.72
N THR A 28 11.58 0.54 -9.57
CA THR A 28 10.71 -0.34 -10.38
C THR A 28 10.57 0.20 -11.81
N PRO A 29 11.67 0.31 -12.58
CA PRO A 29 11.65 1.00 -13.87
C PRO A 29 10.70 0.36 -14.89
N THR A 30 10.39 -0.94 -14.73
CA THR A 30 9.47 -1.69 -15.61
C THR A 30 8.03 -1.19 -15.58
N ILE A 31 7.64 -0.38 -14.58
CA ILE A 31 6.30 0.21 -14.48
C ILE A 31 6.31 1.75 -14.55
N ALA A 32 7.47 2.37 -14.80
CA ALA A 32 7.62 3.83 -14.79
C ALA A 32 6.71 4.51 -15.82
N ASP A 33 6.56 3.90 -17.00
CA ASP A 33 5.71 4.43 -18.09
C ASP A 33 4.25 3.97 -17.99
N ASN A 34 3.87 3.24 -16.94
CA ASN A 34 2.48 2.85 -16.69
C ASN A 34 1.92 3.65 -15.50
N PRO A 35 1.29 4.82 -15.74
CA PRO A 35 0.98 5.78 -14.68
C PRO A 35 0.04 5.22 -13.61
N LYS A 36 -0.93 4.36 -13.98
CA LYS A 36 -1.86 3.76 -13.02
C LYS A 36 -1.21 2.65 -12.20
N VAL A 37 -0.34 1.84 -12.81
CA VAL A 37 0.43 0.83 -12.08
C VAL A 37 1.45 1.49 -11.15
N LEU A 38 2.14 2.53 -11.63
CA LEU A 38 3.08 3.33 -10.83
C LEU A 38 2.38 4.00 -9.65
N ALA A 39 1.20 4.59 -9.86
CA ALA A 39 0.40 5.21 -8.81
C ALA A 39 -0.05 4.19 -7.74
N ALA A 40 -0.50 3.00 -8.15
CA ALA A 40 -0.86 1.94 -7.21
C ALA A 40 0.35 1.44 -6.40
N ALA A 41 1.49 1.22 -7.05
CA ALA A 41 2.75 0.87 -6.40
C ALA A 41 3.20 1.96 -5.40
N THR A 42 3.07 3.23 -5.78
CA THR A 42 3.38 4.38 -4.93
C THR A 42 2.45 4.45 -3.72
N SER A 43 1.15 4.24 -3.89
CA SER A 43 0.20 4.21 -2.77
C SER A 43 0.55 3.10 -1.77
N LEU A 44 0.94 1.92 -2.26
CA LEU A 44 1.40 0.84 -1.39
C LEU A 44 2.70 1.21 -0.67
N ALA A 45 3.69 1.74 -1.38
CA ALA A 45 4.97 2.15 -0.80
C ALA A 45 4.82 3.26 0.24
N TYR A 46 3.95 4.25 0.00
CA TYR A 46 3.63 5.31 0.95
C TYR A 46 3.02 4.74 2.24
N ASN A 47 2.12 3.75 2.11
CA ASN A 47 1.43 3.19 3.28
C ASN A 47 2.25 2.15 4.05
N ALA A 48 2.92 1.24 3.33
CA ALA A 48 3.67 0.14 3.92
C ALA A 48 5.14 0.49 4.18
N GLY A 49 5.64 1.57 3.61
CA GLY A 49 7.05 1.98 3.62
C GLY A 49 7.82 1.49 2.40
N ALA A 50 8.70 2.33 1.86
CA ALA A 50 9.46 2.04 0.64
C ALA A 50 10.36 0.79 0.75
N ALA A 51 10.97 0.56 1.92
CA ALA A 51 11.77 -0.64 2.16
C ALA A 51 10.94 -1.93 2.11
N ASN A 52 9.73 -1.89 2.68
CA ASN A 52 8.80 -3.02 2.65
C ASN A 52 8.29 -3.29 1.23
N TYR A 53 7.97 -2.22 0.48
CA TYR A 53 7.65 -2.35 -0.94
C TYR A 53 8.80 -2.97 -1.73
N ARG A 54 10.05 -2.50 -1.56
CA ARG A 54 11.24 -3.06 -2.24
C ARG A 54 11.45 -4.56 -1.93
N GLY A 55 11.13 -5.01 -0.71
CA GLY A 55 11.23 -6.42 -0.33
C GLY A 55 10.01 -7.27 -0.72
N SER A 56 8.97 -6.66 -1.30
CA SER A 56 7.67 -7.30 -1.49
C SER A 56 7.63 -8.22 -2.71
N THR A 57 6.69 -9.17 -2.69
CA THR A 57 6.32 -9.94 -3.88
C THR A 57 5.77 -9.05 -5.01
N VAL A 58 5.13 -7.93 -4.66
CA VAL A 58 4.59 -6.94 -5.62
C VAL A 58 5.72 -6.38 -6.48
N HIS A 59 6.76 -5.84 -5.83
CA HIS A 59 7.95 -5.30 -6.49
C HIS A 59 8.67 -6.34 -7.36
N ARG A 60 8.88 -7.55 -6.83
CA ARG A 60 9.51 -8.65 -7.60
C ARG A 60 8.73 -9.00 -8.86
N LYS A 61 7.39 -9.04 -8.79
CA LYS A 61 6.54 -9.35 -9.94
C LYS A 61 6.55 -8.23 -10.98
N PHE A 62 6.51 -6.98 -10.55
CA PHE A 62 6.65 -5.84 -11.46
C PHE A 62 7.99 -5.84 -12.18
N LEU A 63 9.10 -6.09 -11.48
CA LEU A 63 10.42 -6.21 -12.12
C LEU A 63 10.48 -7.39 -13.12
N ALA A 64 9.73 -8.46 -12.88
CA ALA A 64 9.65 -9.61 -13.78
C ALA A 64 8.67 -9.42 -14.96
N GLY A 65 8.03 -8.25 -15.10
CA GLY A 65 7.02 -8.01 -16.14
C GLY A 65 5.65 -8.66 -15.88
N ASP A 66 5.49 -9.37 -14.76
CA ASP A 66 4.18 -9.92 -14.33
C ASP A 66 3.34 -8.81 -13.68
N PHE A 67 2.88 -7.86 -14.50
CA PHE A 67 2.16 -6.69 -14.01
C PHE A 67 0.82 -7.06 -13.38
N LYS A 68 0.05 -7.94 -14.02
CA LYS A 68 -1.22 -8.42 -13.48
C LYS A 68 -1.02 -9.13 -12.14
N GLY A 69 -0.04 -10.04 -12.05
CA GLY A 69 0.27 -10.72 -10.81
C GLY A 69 0.80 -9.76 -9.74
N GLY A 70 1.58 -8.74 -10.13
CA GLY A 70 2.06 -7.69 -9.24
C GLY A 70 0.91 -6.89 -8.63
N CYS A 71 -0.06 -6.45 -9.45
CA CYS A 71 -1.28 -5.80 -8.97
C CYS A 71 -2.03 -6.70 -7.97
N LEU A 72 -2.30 -7.96 -8.32
CA LEU A 72 -3.04 -8.87 -7.43
C LEU A 72 -2.30 -9.18 -6.12
N ALA A 73 -0.98 -9.18 -6.13
CA ALA A 73 -0.17 -9.40 -4.93
C ALA A 73 -0.30 -8.28 -3.88
N ILE A 74 -0.84 -7.11 -4.24
CA ILE A 74 -1.13 -6.02 -3.30
C ILE A 74 -2.11 -6.47 -2.20
N ALA A 75 -3.04 -7.39 -2.50
CA ALA A 75 -4.06 -7.87 -1.56
C ALA A 75 -3.47 -8.44 -0.25
N ALA A 76 -2.26 -8.99 -0.28
CA ALA A 76 -1.60 -9.57 0.89
C ALA A 76 -1.17 -8.53 1.94
N TRP A 77 -1.14 -7.24 1.59
CA TRP A 77 -0.68 -6.14 2.43
C TRP A 77 -1.81 -5.54 3.28
N ASN A 78 -2.63 -6.40 3.88
CA ASN A 78 -3.80 -6.00 4.68
C ASN A 78 -3.71 -6.39 6.17
N LYS A 79 -2.52 -6.77 6.65
CA LYS A 79 -2.31 -7.23 8.02
C LYS A 79 -1.39 -6.31 8.81
N SER A 80 -1.61 -6.23 10.12
CA SER A 80 -0.75 -5.51 11.06
C SER A 80 -0.42 -6.35 12.28
N THR A 81 0.80 -6.20 12.79
CA THR A 81 1.21 -6.82 14.06
C THR A 81 0.92 -5.85 15.21
N VAL A 82 0.15 -6.30 16.19
CA VAL A 82 -0.34 -5.47 17.30
C VAL A 82 -0.17 -6.16 18.65
N SER A 83 -0.30 -5.39 19.73
CA SER A 83 -0.33 -5.91 21.10
C SER A 83 -1.61 -6.73 21.37
N SER A 84 -1.60 -7.54 22.42
CA SER A 84 -2.78 -8.30 22.86
C SER A 84 -3.98 -7.41 23.21
N ALA A 85 -3.73 -6.26 23.86
CA ALA A 85 -4.77 -5.30 24.19
C ALA A 85 -5.43 -4.72 22.92
N THR A 86 -4.64 -4.38 21.91
CA THR A 86 -5.16 -3.90 20.62
C THR A 86 -5.86 -5.00 19.85
N ALA A 87 -5.33 -6.23 19.85
CA ALA A 87 -5.96 -7.38 19.18
C ALA A 87 -7.36 -7.68 19.73
N ARG A 88 -7.56 -7.58 21.05
CA ARG A 88 -8.90 -7.73 21.67
C ARG A 88 -9.87 -6.65 21.18
N LYS A 89 -9.43 -5.39 21.12
CA LYS A 89 -10.25 -4.28 20.59
C LYS A 89 -10.61 -4.47 19.12
N LEU A 90 -9.67 -4.92 18.30
CA LEU A 90 -9.89 -5.18 16.88
C LEU A 90 -10.83 -6.38 16.67
N SER A 91 -10.63 -7.46 17.42
CA SER A 91 -11.51 -8.64 17.38
C SER A 91 -12.95 -8.30 17.76
N ALA A 92 -13.14 -7.43 18.77
CA ALA A 92 -14.46 -6.93 19.15
C ALA A 92 -15.14 -6.09 18.04
N LYS A 93 -14.36 -5.51 17.12
CA LYS A 93 -14.84 -4.83 15.90
C LYS A 93 -15.01 -5.78 14.70
N GLY A 94 -14.86 -7.09 14.92
CA GLY A 94 -14.99 -8.12 13.90
C GLY A 94 -13.79 -8.23 12.96
N GLU A 95 -12.59 -7.81 13.40
CA GLU A 95 -11.33 -8.09 12.69
C GLU A 95 -10.82 -9.49 13.03
N THR A 96 -10.13 -10.14 12.10
CA THR A 96 -9.54 -11.46 12.32
C THR A 96 -8.13 -11.33 12.87
N CYS A 97 -7.90 -11.80 14.10
CA CYS A 97 -6.60 -11.74 14.77
C CYS A 97 -6.08 -13.13 15.14
N THR A 98 -4.79 -13.37 14.94
CA THR A 98 -4.10 -14.63 15.26
C THR A 98 -2.90 -14.37 16.15
N ARG A 99 -2.70 -15.19 17.18
CA ARG A 99 -1.57 -15.04 18.10
C ARG A 99 -0.28 -15.60 17.47
N LYS A 100 0.82 -14.87 17.59
CA LYS A 100 2.16 -15.29 17.15
C LYS A 100 2.92 -15.94 18.31
N ALA A 101 3.94 -16.73 17.97
CA ALA A 101 4.81 -17.41 18.95
C ALA A 101 5.48 -16.44 19.93
N ASN A 102 5.86 -15.25 19.46
CA ASN A 102 6.48 -14.20 20.29
C ASN A 102 5.49 -13.40 21.15
N GLY A 103 4.22 -13.84 21.26
CA GLY A 103 3.19 -13.20 22.07
C GLY A 103 2.47 -12.01 21.42
N ALA A 104 2.98 -11.49 20.30
CA ALA A 104 2.29 -10.48 19.50
C ALA A 104 1.10 -11.09 18.74
N TRP A 105 0.27 -10.24 18.14
CA TRP A 105 -0.91 -10.67 17.37
C TRP A 105 -0.84 -10.13 15.95
N LEU A 106 -1.16 -10.96 14.98
CA LEU A 106 -1.31 -10.57 13.59
C LEU A 106 -2.80 -10.45 13.27
N CYS A 107 -3.25 -9.24 12.92
CA CYS A 107 -4.64 -8.98 12.59
C CYS A 107 -4.78 -8.59 11.11
N THR A 108 -5.76 -9.16 10.43
CA THR A 108 -6.27 -8.64 9.14
C THR A 108 -7.15 -7.43 9.45
N ILE A 109 -6.88 -6.30 8.79
CA ILE A 109 -7.57 -5.03 9.05
C ILE A 109 -8.48 -4.69 7.86
N LYS A 110 -9.80 -4.58 8.09
CA LYS A 110 -10.78 -4.24 7.04
C LYS A 110 -10.44 -2.95 6.30
N GLY A 111 -10.01 -1.92 7.02
CA GLY A 111 -9.59 -0.66 6.40
C GLY A 111 -8.42 -0.81 5.42
N LEU A 112 -7.45 -1.67 5.74
CA LEU A 112 -6.36 -1.99 4.82
C LEU A 112 -6.85 -2.84 3.65
N THR A 113 -7.75 -3.79 3.89
CA THR A 113 -8.36 -4.61 2.82
C THR A 113 -9.09 -3.74 1.80
N ASN A 114 -9.90 -2.78 2.25
CA ASN A 114 -10.60 -1.85 1.36
C ASN A 114 -9.60 -1.00 0.56
N ARG A 115 -8.59 -0.44 1.22
CA ARG A 115 -7.51 0.30 0.55
C ARG A 115 -6.79 -0.54 -0.50
N ARG A 116 -6.47 -1.80 -0.20
CA ARG A 116 -5.83 -2.70 -1.17
C ARG A 116 -6.74 -2.97 -2.36
N ALA A 117 -8.05 -3.12 -2.16
CA ALA A 117 -8.99 -3.32 -3.26
C ALA A 117 -9.01 -2.11 -4.22
N ASP A 118 -8.98 -0.89 -3.69
CA ASP A 118 -8.91 0.34 -4.51
C ASP A 118 -7.60 0.45 -5.28
N GLU A 119 -6.46 0.16 -4.63
CA GLU A 119 -5.15 0.14 -5.27
C GLU A 119 -5.07 -0.93 -6.38
N ILE A 120 -5.63 -2.13 -6.14
CA ILE A 120 -5.70 -3.20 -7.14
C ILE A 120 -6.56 -2.77 -8.32
N LYS A 121 -7.73 -2.17 -8.07
CA LYS A 121 -8.62 -1.66 -9.12
C LYS A 121 -7.94 -0.61 -9.98
N LEU A 122 -7.23 0.34 -9.37
CA LEU A 122 -6.43 1.34 -10.08
C LEU A 122 -5.35 0.67 -10.94
N CYS A 123 -4.57 -0.22 -10.33
CA CYS A 123 -3.45 -0.92 -10.97
C CYS A 123 -3.90 -1.71 -12.21
N LEU A 124 -4.94 -2.54 -12.05
CA LEU A 124 -5.47 -3.36 -13.15
C LEU A 124 -6.10 -2.52 -14.27
N GLY A 125 -6.70 -1.38 -13.95
CA GLY A 125 -7.24 -0.44 -14.94
C GLY A 125 -6.18 0.29 -15.77
N GLY A 126 -4.89 0.08 -15.49
CA GLY A 126 -3.76 0.52 -16.33
C GLY A 126 -3.18 -0.56 -17.24
N LEU A 127 -3.71 -1.78 -17.18
CA LEU A 127 -3.27 -2.92 -17.99
C LEU A 127 -4.25 -3.27 -19.12
N SER A 128 -5.41 -2.61 -19.13
CA SER A 128 -6.48 -2.72 -20.13
C SER A 128 -6.23 -1.83 -21.33
#